data_AF-A0A1Z9E949-F1
#
_entry.id   AF-A0A1Z9E949-F1
#
_cell.length_a   1.000
_cell.length_b   1.000
_cell.length_c   1.000
_cell.angle_alpha   90.00
_cell.angle_beta   90.00
_cell.angle_gamma   90.00
#
_symmetry.space_group_name_H-M   'P 1'
#
loop_
_entity.id
_entity.type
_entity.pdbx_description
1 polymer ?
#
loop_
_entity_poly.entity_id
_entity_poly.type
_entity_poly.pdbx_seq_one_letter_code
_entity_poly.pdbx_strand_id
1 'polypeptide(L)'
;MAQLNVNAIKDLGGIGGFTLSSGGLTANGTLTVTNLSVEGTIAGSSSYIIPNPSSNQGQFLTTNGSSLSWGDLSSAAGVRSMQVWTSNGTWSRPSGVKTIMVTVTGAGGGGSGHCESGGAGGTSQRQVDVTNVSSVSVTIGNPGGGTNYAGCGGSGNSSSFGSYCSAGGGLGANCSQQHAGGYGGNGSGGSLNIYGGGGNGHGSHYSYGNHTAGVSYFGGSQPSSHGQSNYSHRHQSHAAWGAGGNGSQHGNRGARGREGVVVVHEFYG
;
A
#
# COMPACT_ATOMS: atom_id res chain seq x y z
N MET A 1 -46.08 -0.08 -65.07
CA MET A 1 -45.37 -1.01 -64.16
C MET A 1 -46.43 -1.62 -63.25
N ALA A 2 -46.77 -2.90 -63.43
CA ALA A 2 -47.76 -3.53 -62.57
C ALA A 2 -47.10 -3.81 -61.21
N GLN A 3 -47.54 -3.12 -60.16
CA GLN A 3 -47.10 -3.39 -58.79
C GLN A 3 -47.87 -4.60 -58.29
N LEU A 4 -47.16 -5.70 -58.03
CA LEU A 4 -47.74 -6.84 -57.34
C LEU A 4 -47.91 -6.47 -55.86
N ASN A 5 -49.13 -6.16 -55.45
CA ASN A 5 -49.46 -5.96 -54.04
C ASN A 5 -49.65 -7.32 -53.36
N VAL A 6 -48.62 -7.78 -52.67
CA VAL A 6 -48.68 -8.99 -51.85
C VAL A 6 -49.10 -8.59 -50.44
N ASN A 7 -50.34 -8.89 -50.06
CA ASN A 7 -50.88 -8.52 -48.74
C ASN A 7 -50.32 -9.39 -47.59
N ALA A 8 -49.93 -10.64 -47.88
CA ALA A 8 -49.28 -11.53 -46.91
C ALA A 8 -48.51 -12.64 -47.64
N ILE A 9 -47.35 -13.02 -47.10
CA ILE A 9 -46.65 -14.25 -47.49
C ILE A 9 -46.83 -15.24 -46.34
N LYS A 10 -47.76 -16.18 -46.53
CA LYS A 10 -48.06 -17.21 -45.54
C LYS A 10 -47.37 -18.51 -45.93
N ASP A 11 -46.67 -19.11 -44.97
CA ASP A 11 -46.32 -20.52 -45.07
C ASP A 11 -47.62 -21.35 -44.99
N LEU A 12 -47.74 -22.37 -45.85
CA LEU A 12 -48.88 -23.29 -45.93
C LEU A 12 -49.14 -24.02 -44.60
N GLY A 13 -48.14 -24.07 -43.69
CA GLY A 13 -48.25 -24.63 -42.34
C GLY A 13 -48.81 -23.69 -41.26
N GLY A 14 -49.08 -22.41 -41.57
CA GLY A 14 -49.85 -21.50 -40.71
C GLY A 14 -49.13 -20.91 -39.48
N ILE A 15 -47.83 -21.18 -39.26
CA ILE A 15 -47.12 -20.80 -38.02
C ILE A 15 -45.95 -19.81 -38.24
N GLY A 16 -45.42 -19.66 -39.47
CA GLY A 16 -44.11 -18.99 -39.68
C GLY A 16 -43.98 -18.03 -40.88
N GLY A 17 -45.01 -17.23 -41.19
CA GLY A 17 -44.98 -16.28 -42.31
C GLY A 17 -44.52 -14.86 -41.95
N PHE A 18 -44.53 -13.97 -42.95
CA PHE A 18 -44.36 -12.53 -42.75
C PHE A 18 -45.71 -11.81 -42.83
N THR A 19 -45.97 -10.92 -41.87
CA THR A 19 -47.06 -9.95 -41.95
C THR A 19 -46.52 -8.63 -42.49
N LEU A 20 -47.11 -8.13 -43.57
CA LEU A 20 -46.83 -6.79 -44.08
C LEU A 20 -47.90 -5.83 -43.55
N SER A 21 -47.47 -4.75 -42.91
CA SER A 21 -48.34 -3.64 -42.51
C SER A 21 -47.81 -2.35 -43.14
N SER A 22 -48.62 -1.29 -43.17
CA SER A 22 -48.22 -0.02 -43.76
C SER A 22 -47.03 0.57 -43.00
N GLY A 23 -45.82 0.33 -43.49
CA GLY A 23 -44.56 0.82 -42.94
C GLY A 23 -43.66 -0.24 -42.28
N GLY A 24 -44.02 -1.53 -42.28
CA GLY A 24 -43.19 -2.56 -41.65
C GLY A 24 -43.42 -4.00 -42.14
N LEU A 25 -42.41 -4.84 -41.89
CA LEU A 25 -42.42 -6.28 -42.10
C LEU A 25 -42.23 -6.96 -40.74
N THR A 26 -43.18 -7.80 -40.33
CA THR A 26 -43.08 -8.59 -39.09
C THR A 26 -42.88 -10.05 -39.43
N ALA A 27 -41.79 -10.66 -38.97
CA ALA A 27 -41.67 -12.11 -38.95
C ALA A 27 -42.54 -12.65 -37.80
N ASN A 28 -43.53 -13.48 -38.11
CA ASN A 28 -44.43 -14.03 -37.10
C ASN A 28 -43.79 -15.21 -36.32
N GLY A 29 -42.57 -15.59 -36.67
CA GLY A 29 -41.73 -16.57 -35.99
C GLY A 29 -40.24 -16.17 -36.06
N THR A 30 -39.35 -17.09 -35.69
CA THR A 30 -37.90 -16.83 -35.73
C THR A 30 -37.42 -16.59 -37.16
N LEU A 31 -36.86 -15.41 -37.41
CA LEU A 31 -36.18 -15.11 -38.66
C LEU A 31 -34.78 -15.76 -38.66
N THR A 32 -34.59 -16.78 -39.49
CA THR A 32 -33.27 -17.41 -39.70
C THR A 32 -32.72 -16.95 -41.04
N VAL A 33 -31.56 -16.30 -41.04
CA VAL A 33 -30.90 -15.78 -42.25
C VAL A 33 -29.41 -16.08 -42.21
N THR A 34 -28.80 -16.35 -43.37
CA THR A 34 -27.35 -16.53 -43.47
C THR A 34 -26.60 -15.20 -43.33
N ASN A 35 -27.12 -14.15 -43.96
CA ASN A 35 -26.59 -12.79 -43.88
C ASN A 35 -27.76 -11.81 -43.70
N LEU A 36 -27.59 -10.78 -42.87
CA LEU A 36 -28.52 -9.67 -42.69
C LEU A 36 -27.77 -8.36 -42.96
N SER A 37 -28.21 -7.58 -43.96
CA SER A 37 -27.72 -6.22 -44.19
C SER A 37 -28.75 -5.22 -43.68
N VAL A 38 -28.34 -4.28 -42.82
CA VAL A 38 -29.20 -3.22 -42.28
C VAL A 38 -28.61 -1.87 -42.67
N GLU A 39 -29.23 -1.21 -43.64
CA GLU A 39 -28.87 0.15 -44.08
C GLU A 39 -29.68 1.19 -43.28
N GLY A 40 -29.49 1.20 -41.96
CA GLY A 40 -30.23 2.08 -41.06
C GLY A 40 -30.01 1.79 -39.57
N THR A 41 -30.89 2.30 -38.73
CA THR A 41 -30.81 2.14 -37.27
C THR A 41 -31.49 0.84 -36.82
N ILE A 42 -30.81 0.06 -35.99
CA ILE A 42 -31.43 -1.03 -35.22
C ILE A 42 -31.98 -0.44 -33.92
N ALA A 43 -33.30 -0.48 -33.72
CA ALA A 43 -33.97 0.07 -32.54
C ALA A 43 -35.09 -0.86 -32.04
N GLY A 44 -35.43 -0.76 -30.76
CA GLY A 44 -36.43 -1.61 -30.10
C GLY A 44 -36.17 -1.74 -28.59
N SER A 45 -36.94 -2.59 -27.92
CA SER A 45 -36.83 -2.84 -26.47
C SER A 45 -36.04 -4.09 -26.10
N SER A 46 -35.37 -4.73 -27.08
CA SER A 46 -34.59 -5.95 -26.84
C SER A 46 -33.29 -5.63 -26.07
N SER A 47 -32.97 -6.47 -25.08
CA SER A 47 -31.72 -6.40 -24.32
C SER A 47 -30.46 -6.73 -25.14
N TYR A 48 -30.62 -7.26 -26.36
CA TYR A 48 -29.53 -7.56 -27.29
C TYR A 48 -29.16 -6.37 -28.18
N ILE A 49 -29.91 -5.27 -28.14
CA ILE A 49 -29.61 -4.07 -28.93
C ILE A 49 -28.49 -3.29 -28.23
N ILE A 50 -27.42 -3.00 -28.97
CA ILE A 50 -26.32 -2.17 -28.49
C ILE A 50 -26.84 -0.74 -28.26
N PRO A 51 -26.66 -0.14 -27.07
CA PRO A 51 -27.07 1.24 -26.83
C PRO A 51 -26.32 2.22 -27.73
N ASN A 52 -26.98 3.33 -28.11
CA ASN A 52 -26.40 4.31 -29.03
C ASN A 52 -25.01 4.81 -28.56
N PRO A 53 -23.94 4.69 -29.37
CA PRO A 53 -22.60 5.14 -29.01
C PRO A 53 -22.35 6.64 -29.12
N SER A 54 -23.28 7.43 -29.70
CA SER A 54 -23.00 8.82 -30.13
C SER A 54 -22.53 9.79 -29.04
N SER A 55 -22.75 9.47 -27.76
CA SER A 55 -22.29 10.27 -26.60
C SER A 55 -21.34 9.53 -25.67
N ASN A 56 -20.84 8.36 -26.06
CA ASN A 56 -20.12 7.42 -25.21
C ASN A 56 -18.66 7.23 -25.68
N GLN A 57 -18.02 8.31 -26.15
CA GLN A 57 -16.63 8.27 -26.63
C GLN A 57 -15.68 7.89 -25.49
N GLY A 58 -14.82 6.89 -25.74
CA GLY A 58 -13.85 6.40 -24.75
C GLY A 58 -14.42 5.41 -23.72
N GLN A 59 -15.72 5.09 -23.80
CA GLN A 59 -16.35 4.07 -22.98
C GLN A 59 -16.31 2.70 -23.68
N PHE A 60 -16.52 1.64 -22.90
CA PHE A 60 -16.60 0.28 -23.41
C PHE A 60 -18.01 -0.29 -23.22
N LEU A 61 -18.39 -1.23 -24.09
CA LEU A 61 -19.64 -1.94 -23.94
C LEU A 61 -19.51 -2.95 -22.79
N THR A 62 -20.39 -2.83 -21.79
CA THR A 62 -20.44 -3.71 -20.62
C THR A 62 -21.82 -4.34 -20.45
N THR A 63 -21.91 -5.37 -19.62
CA THR A 63 -23.18 -6.04 -19.29
C THR A 63 -23.25 -6.38 -17.80
N ASN A 64 -24.46 -6.28 -17.25
CA ASN A 64 -24.80 -6.76 -15.91
C ASN A 64 -25.47 -8.16 -15.93
N GLY A 65 -25.49 -8.82 -17.09
CA GLY A 65 -26.18 -10.10 -17.30
C GLY A 65 -27.63 -9.98 -17.78
N SER A 66 -28.22 -8.78 -17.73
CA SER A 66 -29.61 -8.52 -18.16
C SER A 66 -29.72 -7.48 -19.27
N SER A 67 -28.80 -6.51 -19.32
CA SER A 67 -28.77 -5.45 -20.33
C SER A 67 -27.34 -5.11 -20.75
N LEU A 68 -27.20 -4.56 -21.96
CA LEU A 68 -25.98 -3.92 -22.44
C LEU A 68 -25.98 -2.44 -22.03
N SER A 69 -24.83 -1.90 -21.64
CA SER A 69 -24.65 -0.48 -21.30
C SER A 69 -23.23 0.00 -21.63
N TRP A 70 -23.02 1.31 -21.74
CA TRP A 70 -21.67 1.88 -21.82
C TRP A 70 -21.09 2.07 -20.41
N GLY A 71 -19.84 1.64 -20.21
CA GLY A 71 -19.10 1.75 -18.96
C GLY A 71 -17.83 2.57 -19.13
N ASP A 72 -17.45 3.30 -18.09
CA ASP A 72 -16.21 4.07 -18.06
C ASP A 72 -14.99 3.16 -17.95
N LEU A 73 -14.03 3.32 -18.85
CA LEU A 73 -12.71 2.74 -18.69
C LEU A 73 -11.87 3.69 -17.81
N SER A 74 -11.57 3.27 -16.58
CA SER A 74 -10.50 3.94 -15.82
C SER A 74 -9.17 3.62 -16.50
N SER A 75 -8.70 4.52 -17.38
CA SER A 75 -7.34 4.44 -17.95
C SER A 75 -6.26 4.71 -16.91
N ALA A 76 -6.64 5.25 -15.75
CA ALA A 76 -5.77 5.40 -14.61
C ALA A 76 -5.55 4.01 -13.99
N ALA A 77 -4.32 3.49 -14.14
CA ALA A 77 -3.89 2.21 -13.62
C ALA A 77 -2.49 2.35 -13.00
N GLY A 78 -2.13 1.41 -12.13
CA GLY A 78 -0.82 1.40 -11.48
C GLY A 78 -0.71 2.39 -10.32
N VAL A 79 0.50 2.86 -10.05
CA VAL A 79 0.80 3.72 -8.89
C VAL A 79 0.23 5.11 -9.11
N ARG A 80 -0.63 5.55 -8.19
CA ARG A 80 -1.16 6.92 -8.13
C ARG A 80 -0.17 7.85 -7.42
N SER A 81 0.24 7.49 -6.22
CA SER A 81 1.11 8.30 -5.37
C SER A 81 1.72 7.50 -4.23
N MET A 82 2.71 8.11 -3.57
CA MET A 82 3.28 7.62 -2.32
C MET A 82 3.14 8.70 -1.25
N GLN A 83 2.65 8.34 -0.07
CA GLN A 83 2.61 9.21 1.09
C GLN A 83 3.55 8.65 2.17
N VAL A 84 4.37 9.52 2.75
CA VAL A 84 5.32 9.17 3.82
C VAL A 84 4.96 9.97 5.06
N TRP A 85 4.71 9.26 6.16
CA TRP A 85 4.33 9.83 7.44
C TRP A 85 5.46 9.65 8.44
N THR A 86 5.96 10.80 8.93
CA THR A 86 6.98 10.90 9.98
C THR A 86 6.44 11.62 11.22
N SER A 87 5.13 11.82 11.27
CA SER A 87 4.39 12.35 12.41
C SER A 87 2.99 11.74 12.42
N ASN A 88 2.35 11.72 13.60
CA ASN A 88 1.00 11.21 13.75
C ASN A 88 0.01 11.97 12.86
N GLY A 89 -1.02 11.27 12.39
CA GLY A 89 -2.04 11.89 11.56
C GLY A 89 -3.14 10.92 11.15
N THR A 90 -3.84 11.27 10.09
CA THR A 90 -4.92 10.46 9.53
C THR A 90 -4.76 10.43 8.02
N TRP A 91 -4.62 9.24 7.46
CA TRP A 91 -4.69 9.02 6.04
C TRP A 91 -6.15 9.03 5.61
N SER A 92 -6.50 9.83 4.61
CA SER A 92 -7.84 9.83 4.00
C SER A 92 -7.74 9.29 2.58
N ARG A 93 -8.63 8.36 2.23
CA ARG A 93 -8.61 7.70 0.93
C ARG A 93 -8.75 8.72 -0.19
N PRO A 94 -7.76 8.83 -1.07
CA PRO A 94 -7.89 9.72 -2.21
C PRO A 94 -8.82 9.16 -3.29
N SER A 95 -9.39 10.06 -4.11
CA SER A 95 -10.25 9.66 -5.22
C SER A 95 -9.53 8.73 -6.20
N GLY A 96 -10.25 7.71 -6.68
CA GLY A 96 -9.75 6.70 -7.61
C GLY A 96 -8.88 5.60 -6.98
N VAL A 97 -8.59 5.66 -5.67
CA VAL A 97 -7.82 4.62 -4.98
C VAL A 97 -8.74 3.49 -4.52
N LYS A 98 -8.44 2.27 -4.97
CA LYS A 98 -9.10 1.04 -4.47
C LYS A 98 -8.15 0.15 -3.68
N THR A 99 -6.85 0.25 -3.91
CA THR A 99 -5.86 -0.57 -3.23
C THR A 99 -4.68 0.26 -2.77
N ILE A 100 -4.13 -0.08 -1.62
CA ILE A 100 -2.88 0.49 -1.10
C ILE A 100 -1.90 -0.62 -0.70
N MET A 101 -0.60 -0.32 -0.73
CA MET A 101 0.42 -1.09 -0.02
C MET A 101 0.99 -0.22 1.10
N VAL A 102 0.83 -0.68 2.33
CA VAL A 102 1.30 0.02 3.52
C VAL A 102 2.52 -0.69 4.05
N THR A 103 3.58 0.07 4.33
CA THR A 103 4.77 -0.37 5.06
C THR A 103 4.90 0.43 6.34
N VAL A 104 4.98 -0.24 7.48
CA VAL A 104 5.09 0.39 8.80
C VAL A 104 6.37 -0.10 9.46
N THR A 105 7.21 0.84 9.92
CA THR A 105 8.42 0.52 10.70
C THR A 105 8.36 1.23 12.05
N GLY A 106 8.62 0.49 13.13
CA GLY A 106 8.69 1.03 14.49
C GLY A 106 9.92 1.91 14.69
N ALA A 107 9.98 2.64 15.80
CA ALA A 107 11.16 3.45 16.10
C ALA A 107 12.32 2.62 16.67
N GLY A 108 13.55 3.08 16.53
CA GLY A 108 14.72 2.42 17.14
C GLY A 108 14.90 2.77 18.62
N GLY A 109 15.54 1.86 19.36
CA GLY A 109 16.00 2.09 20.73
C GLY A 109 17.30 2.89 20.79
N GLY A 110 17.61 3.49 21.94
CA GLY A 110 18.83 4.27 22.17
C GLY A 110 20.05 3.42 22.57
N GLY A 111 21.24 3.93 22.26
CA GLY A 111 22.52 3.35 22.67
C GLY A 111 23.05 3.87 24.02
N SER A 112 24.14 3.27 24.47
CA SER A 112 24.91 3.58 25.68
C SER A 112 26.39 3.81 25.34
N GLY A 113 27.26 3.85 26.33
CA GLY A 113 28.71 3.85 26.15
C GLY A 113 29.27 2.50 25.70
N HIS A 114 30.59 2.42 25.53
CA HIS A 114 31.31 1.21 25.13
C HIS A 114 30.72 0.47 23.92
N CYS A 115 30.27 1.21 22.91
CA CYS A 115 29.66 0.66 21.68
C CYS A 115 28.30 -0.04 21.88
N GLU A 116 27.77 -0.06 23.10
CA GLU A 116 26.49 -0.68 23.44
C GLU A 116 25.37 0.06 22.70
N SER A 117 24.64 -0.62 21.83
CA SER A 117 23.76 0.01 20.84
C SER A 117 22.32 -0.49 20.94
N GLY A 118 21.37 0.37 20.57
CA GLY A 118 19.95 0.02 20.55
C GLY A 118 19.57 -0.86 19.35
N GLY A 119 18.46 -1.58 19.49
CA GLY A 119 17.84 -2.34 18.40
C GLY A 119 17.02 -1.46 17.48
N ALA A 120 16.79 -1.91 16.25
CA ALA A 120 15.91 -1.24 15.29
C ALA A 120 14.43 -1.59 15.54
N GLY A 121 13.52 -0.75 15.08
CA GLY A 121 12.10 -1.09 15.01
C GLY A 121 11.83 -2.24 14.04
N GLY A 122 10.79 -3.02 14.34
CA GLY A 122 10.26 -4.06 13.44
C GLY A 122 9.63 -3.45 12.20
N THR A 123 9.23 -4.28 11.24
CA THR A 123 8.50 -3.84 10.06
C THR A 123 7.34 -4.77 9.72
N SER A 124 6.18 -4.20 9.42
CA SER A 124 5.06 -4.91 8.82
C SER A 124 4.66 -4.27 7.49
N GLN A 125 4.25 -5.10 6.55
CA GLN A 125 3.77 -4.64 5.24
C GLN A 125 2.55 -5.43 4.78
N ARG A 126 1.58 -4.73 4.18
CA ARG A 126 0.35 -5.34 3.67
C ARG A 126 -0.24 -4.59 2.50
N GLN A 127 -0.80 -5.34 1.56
CA GLN A 127 -1.72 -4.81 0.56
C GLN A 127 -3.16 -4.82 1.10
N VAL A 128 -3.87 -3.71 0.97
CA VAL A 128 -5.20 -3.51 1.55
C VAL A 128 -6.17 -3.00 0.48
N ASP A 129 -7.32 -3.65 0.35
CA ASP A 129 -8.47 -3.10 -0.37
C ASP A 129 -9.14 -2.03 0.49
N VAL A 130 -9.19 -0.82 -0.05
CA VAL A 130 -9.73 0.37 0.62
C VAL A 130 -11.00 0.88 -0.06
N THR A 131 -11.63 0.10 -0.94
CA THR A 131 -12.86 0.51 -1.66
C THR A 131 -13.95 1.01 -0.71
N ASN A 132 -14.05 0.41 0.49
CA ASN A 132 -15.01 0.77 1.54
C ASN A 132 -14.36 1.44 2.76
N VAL A 133 -13.13 1.94 2.64
CA VAL A 133 -12.39 2.62 3.72
C VAL A 133 -12.30 4.11 3.39
N SER A 134 -12.76 4.97 4.30
CA SER A 134 -12.69 6.42 4.11
C SER A 134 -11.38 7.01 4.65
N SER A 135 -10.93 6.56 5.81
CA SER A 135 -9.72 7.04 6.45
C SER A 135 -9.15 6.03 7.45
N VAL A 136 -7.88 6.19 7.81
CA VAL A 136 -7.15 5.35 8.75
C VAL A 136 -6.21 6.21 9.58
N SER A 137 -6.21 6.03 10.90
CA SER A 137 -5.25 6.69 11.79
C SER A 137 -3.83 6.20 11.56
N VAL A 138 -2.87 7.13 11.55
CA VAL A 138 -1.44 6.87 11.42
C VAL A 138 -0.75 7.25 12.72
N THR A 139 -0.05 6.29 13.33
CA THR A 139 0.77 6.51 14.52
C THR A 139 2.23 6.28 14.19
N ILE A 140 3.08 7.22 14.59
CA ILE A 140 4.52 7.18 14.42
C ILE A 140 5.18 7.06 15.79
N GLY A 141 5.97 6.00 15.95
CA GLY A 141 6.72 5.76 17.17
C GLY A 141 7.81 6.81 17.38
N ASN A 142 7.90 7.33 18.60
CA ASN A 142 9.05 8.12 19.04
C ASN A 142 10.27 7.23 19.29
N PRO A 143 11.49 7.72 19.02
CA PRO A 143 12.72 6.97 19.25
C PRO A 143 13.09 6.90 20.72
N GLY A 144 13.79 5.84 21.08
CA GLY A 144 14.41 5.70 22.39
C GLY A 144 15.62 6.62 22.55
N GLY A 145 15.71 7.32 23.69
CA GLY A 145 16.84 8.20 23.99
C GLY A 145 18.11 7.43 24.36
N GLY A 146 19.27 7.91 23.92
CA GLY A 146 20.55 7.35 24.38
C GLY A 146 20.86 7.71 25.83
N THR A 147 21.78 6.98 26.45
CA THR A 147 22.20 7.15 27.86
C THR A 147 23.71 7.06 28.01
N ASN A 148 24.25 7.49 29.15
CA ASN A 148 25.66 7.29 29.51
C ASN A 148 25.88 5.85 29.97
N TYR A 149 27.13 5.37 29.87
CA TYR A 149 27.50 4.06 30.40
C TYR A 149 27.22 3.96 31.91
N ALA A 150 26.70 2.85 32.45
CA ALA A 150 26.20 1.63 31.78
C ALA A 150 24.65 1.57 31.79
N GLY A 151 23.99 2.73 31.57
CA GLY A 151 22.55 2.84 31.70
C GLY A 151 21.78 2.02 30.66
N CYS A 152 20.54 1.67 30.99
CA CYS A 152 19.55 1.21 30.01
C CYS A 152 19.11 2.40 29.13
N GLY A 153 19.27 2.25 27.82
CA GLY A 153 18.79 3.22 26.84
C GLY A 153 17.26 3.26 26.79
N GLY A 154 16.68 4.35 26.28
CA GLY A 154 15.26 4.38 25.99
C GLY A 154 14.93 3.35 24.89
N SER A 155 13.78 2.69 24.99
CA SER A 155 13.25 1.86 23.90
C SER A 155 12.48 2.72 22.91
N GLY A 156 12.48 2.32 21.64
CA GLY A 156 11.63 2.94 20.63
C GLY A 156 10.17 2.56 20.82
N ASN A 157 9.26 3.45 20.44
CA ASN A 157 7.83 3.20 20.46
C ASN A 157 7.35 2.59 19.14
N SER A 158 6.17 1.96 19.19
CA SER A 158 5.54 1.36 18.02
C SER A 158 4.99 2.40 17.03
N SER A 159 4.99 2.05 15.76
CA SER A 159 4.25 2.75 14.69
C SER A 159 3.09 1.87 14.21
N SER A 160 2.03 2.48 13.67
CA SER A 160 0.89 1.74 13.12
C SER A 160 0.13 2.51 12.04
N PHE A 161 -0.56 1.75 11.19
CA PHE A 161 -1.56 2.24 10.25
C PHE A 161 -2.89 1.53 10.55
N GLY A 162 -3.68 2.15 11.42
CA GLY A 162 -4.88 1.56 12.00
C GLY A 162 -4.64 0.16 12.55
N SER A 163 -5.58 -0.74 12.27
CA SER A 163 -5.46 -2.18 12.58
C SER A 163 -4.78 -2.99 11.46
N TYR A 164 -4.42 -2.37 10.34
CA TYR A 164 -3.91 -3.11 9.16
C TYR A 164 -2.45 -3.55 9.32
N CYS A 165 -1.61 -2.69 9.91
CA CYS A 165 -0.19 -2.94 10.12
C CYS A 165 0.28 -2.25 11.41
N SER A 166 1.06 -2.96 12.22
CA SER A 166 1.72 -2.44 13.40
C SER A 166 3.18 -2.90 13.43
N ALA A 167 4.06 -2.08 13.97
CA ALA A 167 5.46 -2.44 14.13
C ALA A 167 5.99 -1.90 15.45
N GLY A 168 6.45 -2.81 16.31
CA GLY A 168 7.06 -2.51 17.59
C GLY A 168 8.39 -1.80 17.44
N GLY A 169 8.71 -0.92 18.39
CA GLY A 169 10.02 -0.29 18.44
C GLY A 169 11.12 -1.21 18.97
N GLY A 170 12.36 -0.87 18.66
CA GLY A 170 13.54 -1.59 19.12
C GLY A 170 13.88 -1.29 20.57
N LEU A 171 14.46 -2.27 21.26
CA LEU A 171 14.86 -2.12 22.66
C LEU A 171 16.09 -1.22 22.78
N GLY A 172 16.20 -0.46 23.86
CA GLY A 172 17.43 0.25 24.22
C GLY A 172 18.58 -0.69 24.59
N ALA A 173 19.82 -0.22 24.43
CA ALA A 173 21.00 -0.92 24.94
C ALA A 173 20.91 -1.15 26.44
N ASN A 174 21.50 -2.24 26.94
CA ASN A 174 21.56 -2.63 28.35
C ASN A 174 20.22 -2.89 29.07
N CYS A 175 19.09 -2.86 28.35
CA CYS A 175 17.76 -3.00 28.96
C CYS A 175 17.32 -4.44 29.14
N SER A 176 17.82 -5.36 28.32
CA SER A 176 17.58 -6.80 28.47
C SER A 176 18.54 -7.43 29.47
N GLN A 177 19.80 -7.00 29.44
CA GLN A 177 20.87 -7.37 30.36
C GLN A 177 21.97 -6.30 30.28
N GLN A 178 22.74 -6.12 31.35
CA GLN A 178 23.94 -5.28 31.34
C GLN A 178 24.89 -5.70 30.21
N HIS A 179 25.50 -4.71 29.55
CA HIS A 179 26.49 -4.88 28.48
C HIS A 179 25.95 -5.53 27.20
N ALA A 180 24.62 -5.63 27.04
CA ALA A 180 23.98 -6.19 25.86
C ALA A 180 23.46 -5.09 24.91
N GLY A 181 23.49 -5.41 23.62
CA GLY A 181 22.77 -4.62 22.63
C GLY A 181 21.27 -4.81 22.74
N GLY A 182 20.50 -3.81 22.30
CA GLY A 182 19.05 -3.90 22.24
C GLY A 182 18.60 -4.83 21.11
N TYR A 183 17.58 -5.65 21.37
CA TYR A 183 16.95 -6.47 20.32
C TYR A 183 16.01 -5.64 19.45
N GLY A 184 15.80 -6.09 18.22
CA GLY A 184 14.88 -5.43 17.31
C GLY A 184 13.41 -5.61 17.68
N GLY A 185 12.59 -4.61 17.36
CA GLY A 185 11.14 -4.68 17.50
C GLY A 185 10.51 -5.64 16.49
N ASN A 186 9.24 -6.00 16.70
CA ASN A 186 8.51 -6.97 15.86
C ASN A 186 7.44 -6.30 14.99
N GLY A 187 7.31 -6.72 13.73
CA GLY A 187 6.15 -6.41 12.89
C GLY A 187 4.94 -7.29 13.21
N SER A 188 3.72 -6.79 13.02
CA SER A 188 2.48 -7.57 13.12
C SER A 188 1.34 -6.99 12.26
N GLY A 189 0.32 -7.83 12.00
CA GLY A 189 -0.87 -7.47 11.22
C GLY A 189 -0.68 -7.48 9.70
N GLY A 190 0.56 -7.44 9.23
CA GLY A 190 0.92 -7.45 7.83
C GLY A 190 0.87 -8.85 7.20
N SER A 191 0.97 -8.89 5.88
CA SER A 191 1.31 -10.12 5.14
C SER A 191 2.80 -10.45 5.30
N LEU A 192 3.64 -9.41 5.34
CA LEU A 192 5.03 -9.48 5.79
C LEU A 192 5.10 -8.94 7.22
N ASN A 193 5.73 -9.69 8.11
CA ASN A 193 6.02 -9.29 9.50
C ASN A 193 7.44 -9.72 9.84
N ILE A 194 8.32 -8.77 10.09
CA ILE A 194 9.74 -9.03 10.33
C ILE A 194 10.26 -8.24 11.52
N TYR A 195 11.26 -8.82 12.17
CA TYR A 195 12.01 -8.14 13.23
C TYR A 195 12.97 -7.08 12.65
N GLY A 196 13.24 -6.06 13.44
CA GLY A 196 14.38 -5.17 13.21
C GLY A 196 15.71 -5.85 13.57
N GLY A 197 16.82 -5.32 13.07
CA GLY A 197 18.15 -5.76 13.50
C GLY A 197 18.44 -5.44 14.97
N GLY A 198 19.25 -6.27 15.63
CA GLY A 198 19.76 -6.02 16.98
C GLY A 198 20.96 -5.07 16.99
N GLY A 199 21.21 -4.42 18.13
CA GLY A 199 22.39 -3.60 18.37
C GLY A 199 23.59 -4.40 18.88
N ASN A 200 24.78 -3.77 18.82
CA ASN A 200 25.99 -4.33 19.43
C ASN A 200 25.96 -4.26 20.97
N GLY A 201 26.58 -5.24 21.62
CA GLY A 201 26.88 -5.20 23.05
C GLY A 201 28.16 -4.45 23.37
N HIS A 202 28.65 -4.63 24.58
CA HIS A 202 29.88 -4.02 25.04
C HIS A 202 31.08 -4.46 24.20
N GLY A 203 31.73 -3.49 23.59
CA GLY A 203 32.93 -3.71 22.82
C GLY A 203 34.20 -3.52 23.66
N SER A 204 35.34 -4.00 23.15
CA SER A 204 36.64 -3.79 23.79
C SER A 204 36.95 -2.29 23.95
N HIS A 205 37.99 -1.97 24.73
CA HIS A 205 38.41 -0.58 24.90
C HIS A 205 38.72 0.12 23.56
N TYR A 206 38.99 -0.58 22.46
CA TYR A 206 39.35 0.02 21.17
C TYR A 206 38.27 -0.10 20.09
N SER A 207 37.09 -0.66 20.40
CA SER A 207 36.06 -0.90 19.39
C SER A 207 35.24 0.33 19.01
N TYR A 208 35.41 1.47 19.69
CA TYR A 208 34.58 2.68 19.55
C TYR A 208 34.62 3.36 18.16
N GLY A 209 35.53 2.95 17.29
CA GLY A 209 35.57 3.37 15.88
C GLY A 209 34.99 2.37 14.88
N ASN A 210 34.59 1.17 15.33
CA ASN A 210 34.11 0.10 14.46
C ASN A 210 32.97 -0.66 15.14
N HIS A 211 31.77 -0.09 15.06
CA HIS A 211 30.53 -0.69 15.54
C HIS A 211 29.31 -0.06 14.83
N THR A 212 28.19 -0.76 14.86
CA THR A 212 26.90 -0.35 14.28
C THR A 212 25.75 -0.62 15.26
N ALA A 213 24.59 -0.02 15.03
CA ALA A 213 23.38 -0.34 15.80
C ALA A 213 22.44 -1.24 14.99
N GLY A 214 21.25 -1.49 15.55
CA GLY A 214 20.20 -2.19 14.81
C GLY A 214 19.90 -1.52 13.48
N VAL A 215 19.95 -2.31 12.41
CA VAL A 215 19.57 -1.92 11.04
C VAL A 215 18.07 -2.18 10.85
N SER A 216 17.34 -1.21 10.34
CA SER A 216 15.91 -1.34 10.05
C SER A 216 15.69 -1.79 8.60
N TYR A 217 14.42 -2.02 8.23
CA TYR A 217 14.02 -2.26 6.83
C TYR A 217 14.52 -1.18 5.86
N PHE A 218 14.63 0.07 6.32
CA PHE A 218 15.07 1.21 5.52
C PHE A 218 16.60 1.41 5.49
N GLY A 219 17.34 0.74 6.37
CA GLY A 219 18.81 0.80 6.38
C GLY A 219 19.42 1.04 7.77
N GLY A 220 20.66 1.53 7.75
CA GLY A 220 21.57 1.51 8.89
C GLY A 220 21.48 2.70 9.87
N SER A 221 22.24 2.57 10.95
CA SER A 221 22.32 3.50 12.08
C SER A 221 23.28 4.67 11.86
N GLN A 222 23.45 5.51 12.89
CA GLN A 222 24.41 6.62 12.89
C GLN A 222 25.86 6.16 12.75
N PRO A 223 26.75 7.05 12.26
CA PRO A 223 28.17 6.74 12.16
C PRO A 223 28.83 6.57 13.54
N SER A 224 29.87 5.75 13.58
CA SER A 224 30.83 5.64 14.69
C SER A 224 32.11 6.43 14.37
N SER A 225 32.98 6.66 15.37
CA SER A 225 34.21 7.40 15.18
C SER A 225 35.28 7.02 16.19
N HIS A 226 36.51 6.83 15.70
CA HIS A 226 37.68 6.69 16.56
C HIS A 226 38.10 8.04 17.19
N GLY A 227 37.91 9.15 16.48
CA GLY A 227 38.48 10.45 16.86
C GLY A 227 37.60 11.29 17.79
N GLN A 228 36.32 10.94 17.96
CA GLN A 228 35.40 11.71 18.79
C GLN A 228 34.47 10.84 19.61
N SER A 229 34.42 11.11 20.91
CA SER A 229 33.87 10.15 21.85
C SER A 229 32.35 9.99 21.82
N ASN A 230 31.60 11.07 21.60
CA ASN A 230 30.13 11.05 21.45
C ASN A 230 29.68 11.38 20.02
N TYR A 231 30.45 10.94 19.02
CA TYR A 231 30.22 11.27 17.61
C TYR A 231 28.83 10.85 17.12
N SER A 232 28.40 9.62 17.43
CA SER A 232 27.09 9.09 17.08
C SER A 232 25.96 9.94 17.67
N HIS A 233 26.10 10.37 18.93
CA HIS A 233 25.12 11.22 19.59
C HIS A 233 25.01 12.60 18.94
N ARG A 234 26.14 13.21 18.54
CA ARG A 234 26.14 14.50 17.81
C ARG A 234 25.49 14.39 16.43
N HIS A 235 25.49 13.20 15.83
CA HIS A 235 24.89 12.92 14.52
C HIS A 235 23.64 12.04 14.65
N GLN A 236 22.94 12.12 15.78
CA GLN A 236 21.85 11.19 16.12
C GLN A 236 20.66 11.15 15.14
N SER A 237 20.52 12.14 14.24
CA SER A 237 19.51 12.15 13.16
C SER A 237 20.00 11.54 11.84
N HIS A 238 21.30 11.28 11.68
CA HIS A 238 21.90 10.74 10.45
C HIS A 238 21.79 9.21 10.42
N ALA A 239 20.56 8.71 10.37
CA ALA A 239 20.25 7.28 10.32
C ALA A 239 18.95 7.04 9.53
N ALA A 240 18.78 5.81 9.02
CA ALA A 240 17.54 5.38 8.39
C ALA A 240 16.40 5.30 9.41
N TRP A 241 15.16 5.51 8.96
CA TRP A 241 13.97 5.43 9.83
C TRP A 241 13.91 4.09 10.56
N GLY A 242 13.57 4.14 11.85
CA GLY A 242 13.52 2.99 12.74
C GLY A 242 14.86 2.37 13.11
N ALA A 243 16.01 2.88 12.62
CA ALA A 243 17.31 2.33 13.00
C ALA A 243 17.61 2.56 14.50
N GLY A 244 18.34 1.63 15.10
CA GLY A 244 18.80 1.74 16.48
C GLY A 244 19.82 2.86 16.67
N GLY A 245 19.93 3.35 17.90
CA GLY A 245 20.90 4.35 18.31
C GLY A 245 22.25 3.72 18.55
N ASN A 246 23.27 4.22 17.86
CA ASN A 246 24.62 3.70 17.98
C ASN A 246 25.23 4.03 19.35
N GLY A 247 26.05 3.12 19.87
CA GLY A 247 26.81 3.34 21.10
C GLY A 247 27.84 4.46 20.94
N SER A 248 28.51 4.79 22.05
CA SER A 248 29.58 5.80 22.06
C SER A 248 30.87 5.25 22.64
N GLN A 249 31.94 6.03 22.57
CA GLN A 249 33.24 5.67 23.13
C GLN A 249 33.20 5.68 24.67
N HIS A 250 33.64 4.59 25.29
CA HIS A 250 33.81 4.48 26.74
C HIS A 250 32.56 4.91 27.53
N GLY A 251 32.73 5.74 28.57
CA GLY A 251 31.65 6.17 29.45
C GLY A 251 30.64 7.15 28.86
N ASN A 252 30.80 7.56 27.60
CA ASN A 252 30.01 8.64 27.01
C ASN A 252 28.55 8.23 26.75
N ARG A 253 27.76 9.24 26.40
CA ARG A 253 26.36 9.07 26.00
C ARG A 253 26.25 8.50 24.60
N GLY A 254 25.54 7.38 24.45
CA GLY A 254 25.14 6.83 23.15
C GLY A 254 24.11 7.70 22.42
N ALA A 255 23.89 7.42 21.13
CA ALA A 255 22.89 8.12 20.33
C ALA A 255 21.46 7.66 20.68
N ARG A 256 20.47 8.52 20.41
CA ARG A 256 19.07 8.06 20.32
C ARG A 256 18.85 7.20 19.07
N GLY A 257 17.82 6.36 19.08
CA GLY A 257 17.34 5.70 17.86
C GLY A 257 16.71 6.70 16.87
N ARG A 258 16.29 6.19 15.71
CA ARG A 258 15.51 6.97 14.73
C ARG A 258 14.01 6.73 14.93
N GLU A 259 13.22 7.76 14.68
CA GLU A 259 11.75 7.70 14.72
C GLU A 259 11.23 6.58 13.79
N GLY A 260 10.03 6.10 14.05
CA GLY A 260 9.35 5.21 13.12
C GLY A 260 8.88 5.92 11.84
N VAL A 261 8.30 5.17 10.92
CA VAL A 261 7.74 5.71 9.67
C VAL A 261 6.59 4.84 9.17
N VAL A 262 5.63 5.48 8.49
CA VAL A 262 4.60 4.78 7.71
C VAL A 262 4.66 5.26 6.27
N VAL A 263 4.78 4.34 5.32
CA VAL A 263 4.82 4.61 3.88
C VAL A 263 3.61 3.94 3.23
N VAL A 264 2.79 4.73 2.54
CA VAL A 264 1.58 4.26 1.83
C VAL A 264 1.79 4.47 0.34
N HIS A 265 1.87 3.39 -0.42
CA HIS A 265 1.77 3.43 -1.87
C HIS A 265 0.30 3.26 -2.25
N GLU A 266 -0.22 4.17 -3.06
CA GLU A 266 -1.62 4.22 -3.46
C GLU A 266 -1.72 3.82 -4.92
N PHE A 267 -2.71 2.99 -5.25
CA PHE A 267 -2.91 2.47 -6.59
C PHE A 267 -4.30 2.85 -7.10
N TYR A 268 -4.37 3.27 -8.36
CA TYR A 268 -5.65 3.38 -9.05
C TYR A 268 -6.31 2.01 -9.17
N GLY A 269 -7.64 1.97 -9.20
CA GLY A 269 -8.37 0.73 -9.45
C GLY A 269 -9.71 0.94 -10.13
#